data_AF-A0ABD1RS82-F1
#
_entry.id   AF-A0ABD1RS82-F1
#
_cell.length_a   1.000
_cell.length_b   1.000
_cell.length_c   1.000
_cell.angle_alpha   90.00
_cell.angle_beta   90.00
_cell.angle_gamma   90.00
#
_symmetry.space_group_name_H-M   'P 1'
#
loop_
_entity.id
_entity.type
_entity.pdbx_description
1 polymer ?
#
loop_
_entity_poly.entity_id
_entity_poly.type
_entity_poly.pdbx_seq_one_letter_code
_entity_poly.pdbx_strand_id
1 'polypeptide(L)'
;MDPCPFVRIVIGNLALKFPDRRSFPCYCKIRLKGFPTQVSNIQFRVQESDAVESKIHACFNLNKLVMETLSEKSKNTARKLPFLKIEIYRGRREHCGFMKRDKLLGAEPDPRFVFKFDGEPECSPQIFQVNGNVKQPVFTCKFSFRNSGERILRSRSSLSEPSTSNSCLSLVTADKEQPIKERKGWSITVHDLSGSPVAAASMATPFVPSPGTDMVSRSNPGAWLILRHGHSTWKPWGRLEAWREGNGSDHLGYRFELISEGGIDTIPLANSTISTKNGGKFSIEITTGSTPMTSPNSSFDLSSLSSSGSDFGSTTGSGSWAHMLYRGFVMSATVEGEGKCSRPEVEVGMQHVTCTEDAAAFVALAAAMDLSMDACRLFSQKLKKELRQFNLE
;
A
#
# COMPACT_ATOMS: atom_id res chain seq x y z
N MET A 1 0.85 15.27 -17.76
CA MET A 1 1.33 13.91 -17.44
C MET A 1 0.59 12.95 -18.35
N ASP A 2 1.30 12.11 -19.10
CA ASP A 2 0.68 11.13 -20.00
C ASP A 2 0.63 9.72 -19.37
N PRO A 3 -0.56 9.11 -19.23
CA PRO A 3 -0.69 7.78 -18.66
C PRO A 3 -0.10 6.70 -19.58
N CYS A 4 0.40 5.64 -18.97
CA CYS A 4 0.70 4.39 -19.65
C CYS A 4 -0.58 3.58 -19.85
N PRO A 5 -0.75 2.90 -21.01
CA PRO A 5 -1.84 1.95 -21.20
C PRO A 5 -1.55 0.67 -20.41
N PHE A 6 -2.41 0.36 -19.44
CA PHE A 6 -2.47 -0.98 -18.83
C PHE A 6 -3.86 -1.57 -19.08
N VAL A 7 -3.91 -2.90 -19.10
CA VAL A 7 -5.16 -3.66 -19.18
C VAL A 7 -5.26 -4.54 -17.96
N ARG A 8 -6.38 -4.45 -17.27
CA ARG A 8 -6.69 -5.31 -16.13
C ARG A 8 -7.74 -6.33 -16.54
N ILE A 9 -7.42 -7.62 -16.39
CA ILE A 9 -8.36 -8.72 -16.61
C ILE A 9 -8.85 -9.19 -15.25
N VAL A 10 -10.14 -8.97 -14.97
CA VAL A 10 -10.77 -9.36 -13.71
C VAL A 10 -11.76 -10.50 -13.96
N ILE A 11 -11.61 -11.57 -13.19
CA ILE A 11 -12.50 -12.73 -13.24
C ILE A 11 -13.26 -12.75 -11.92
N GLY A 12 -14.46 -12.16 -11.94
CA GLY A 12 -15.38 -12.12 -10.81
C GLY A 12 -16.54 -13.09 -10.96
N ASN A 13 -17.24 -13.31 -9.85
CA ASN A 13 -18.55 -13.98 -9.80
C ASN A 13 -18.57 -15.33 -10.55
N LEU A 14 -17.54 -16.15 -10.32
CA LEU A 14 -17.54 -17.52 -10.79
C LEU A 14 -18.46 -18.32 -9.86
N ALA A 15 -19.43 -19.01 -10.45
CA ALA A 15 -20.35 -19.87 -9.74
C ALA A 15 -20.56 -21.14 -10.57
N LEU A 16 -20.80 -22.24 -9.88
CA LEU A 16 -21.13 -23.52 -10.50
C LEU A 16 -22.61 -23.82 -10.29
N LYS A 17 -23.31 -24.16 -11.38
CA LYS A 17 -24.68 -24.68 -11.35
C LYS A 17 -24.62 -26.18 -11.63
N PHE A 18 -25.08 -27.00 -10.69
CA PHE A 18 -25.22 -28.44 -10.87
C PHE A 18 -26.70 -28.84 -10.80
N PRO A 19 -27.11 -29.89 -11.54
CA PRO A 19 -28.48 -30.39 -11.50
C PRO A 19 -28.81 -31.20 -10.22
N ASP A 20 -27.81 -31.63 -9.45
CA ASP A 20 -27.98 -32.48 -8.27
C ASP A 20 -27.72 -31.71 -6.96
N ARG A 21 -28.45 -32.05 -5.87
CA ARG A 21 -28.46 -31.30 -4.59
C ARG A 21 -27.24 -31.53 -3.71
N ARG A 22 -26.22 -32.25 -4.19
CA ARG A 22 -25.03 -32.55 -3.39
C ARG A 22 -24.00 -31.42 -3.50
N SER A 23 -23.88 -30.64 -2.43
CA SER A 23 -22.85 -29.61 -2.28
C SER A 23 -21.49 -30.27 -2.02
N PHE A 24 -20.51 -30.02 -2.90
CA PHE A 24 -19.12 -30.42 -2.69
C PHE A 24 -18.20 -29.20 -2.82
N PRO A 25 -17.15 -29.09 -2.01
CA PRO A 25 -16.18 -28.00 -2.14
C PRO A 25 -15.48 -28.11 -3.50
N CYS A 26 -15.57 -27.02 -4.27
CA CYS A 26 -14.93 -26.88 -5.56
C CYS A 26 -13.97 -25.69 -5.55
N TYR A 27 -12.84 -25.84 -6.23
CA TYR A 27 -11.90 -24.75 -6.43
C TYR A 27 -11.51 -24.65 -7.90
N CYS A 28 -11.18 -23.45 -8.38
CA CYS A 28 -10.63 -23.24 -9.70
C CYS A 28 -9.16 -22.86 -9.64
N LYS A 29 -8.41 -23.30 -10.65
CA LYS A 29 -7.10 -22.75 -11.02
C LYS A 29 -7.26 -21.91 -12.27
N ILE A 30 -6.89 -20.65 -12.17
CA ILE A 30 -7.00 -19.65 -13.23
C ILE A 30 -5.59 -19.30 -13.68
N ARG A 31 -5.32 -19.47 -14.98
CA ARG A 31 -3.98 -19.34 -15.57
C ARG A 31 -4.03 -18.41 -16.76
N LEU A 32 -3.13 -17.42 -16.78
CA LEU A 32 -2.82 -16.60 -17.93
C LEU A 32 -1.35 -16.79 -18.28
N LYS A 33 -1.02 -16.93 -19.57
CA LYS A 33 0.36 -17.15 -20.02
C LYS A 33 1.24 -15.98 -19.56
N GLY A 34 2.35 -16.27 -18.87
CA GLY A 34 3.25 -15.25 -18.33
C GLY A 34 2.91 -14.76 -16.93
N PHE A 35 1.86 -15.29 -16.30
CA PHE A 35 1.44 -14.92 -14.95
C PHE A 35 1.40 -16.13 -14.01
N PRO A 36 1.55 -15.90 -12.68
CA PRO A 36 1.36 -16.95 -11.69
C PRO A 36 -0.08 -17.49 -11.74
N THR A 37 -0.21 -18.78 -11.43
CA THR A 37 -1.53 -19.44 -11.38
C THR A 37 -2.27 -18.98 -10.12
N GLN A 38 -3.48 -18.45 -10.28
CA GLN A 38 -4.33 -18.01 -9.17
C GLN A 38 -5.35 -19.10 -8.85
N VAL A 39 -5.58 -19.38 -7.57
CA VAL A 39 -6.48 -20.45 -7.12
C VAL A 39 -7.56 -19.84 -6.24
N SER A 40 -8.84 -20.12 -6.54
CA SER A 40 -9.96 -19.63 -5.75
C SER A 40 -11.00 -20.71 -5.52
N ASN A 41 -11.60 -20.74 -4.33
CA ASN A 41 -12.80 -21.53 -4.07
C ASN A 41 -14.00 -20.92 -4.82
N ILE A 42 -14.86 -21.76 -5.39
CA ILE A 42 -16.07 -21.36 -6.12
C ILE A 42 -17.29 -21.70 -5.28
N GLN A 43 -18.22 -20.75 -5.17
CA GLN A 43 -19.49 -20.95 -4.48
C GLN A 43 -20.47 -21.76 -5.33
N PHE A 44 -21.23 -22.61 -4.66
CA PHE A 44 -22.29 -23.44 -5.23
C PHE A 44 -23.63 -22.70 -5.20
N ARG A 45 -24.38 -22.68 -6.31
CA ARG A 45 -25.71 -22.04 -6.37
C ARG A 45 -26.81 -23.09 -6.56
N VAL A 46 -27.72 -23.19 -5.59
CA VAL A 46 -28.87 -24.12 -5.58
C VAL A 46 -30.14 -23.48 -6.17
N GLN A 47 -30.29 -22.16 -6.10
CA GLN A 47 -31.46 -21.46 -6.66
C GLN A 47 -31.15 -20.01 -7.07
N GLU A 48 -32.05 -19.41 -7.84
CA GLU A 48 -31.83 -18.19 -8.61
C GLU A 48 -31.88 -16.88 -7.80
N SER A 49 -32.06 -16.91 -6.47
CA SER A 49 -32.35 -15.69 -5.67
C SER A 49 -31.42 -15.33 -4.51
N ASP A 50 -30.22 -15.90 -4.38
CA ASP A 50 -29.28 -15.41 -3.36
C ASP A 50 -28.41 -14.28 -3.90
N ALA A 51 -28.36 -13.16 -3.15
CA ALA A 51 -27.56 -11.99 -3.46
C ALA A 51 -26.13 -12.39 -3.82
N VAL A 52 -25.68 -12.01 -5.01
CA VAL A 52 -24.32 -12.30 -5.47
C VAL A 52 -23.39 -11.38 -4.70
N GLU A 53 -22.73 -11.90 -3.66
CA GLU A 53 -21.55 -11.24 -3.11
C GLU A 53 -20.54 -11.09 -4.26
N SER A 54 -20.16 -9.85 -4.56
CA SER A 54 -19.29 -9.54 -5.69
C SER A 54 -17.86 -10.00 -5.41
N LYS A 55 -17.57 -11.28 -5.65
CA LYS A 55 -16.27 -11.88 -5.35
C LYS A 55 -15.37 -11.92 -6.57
N ILE A 56 -14.15 -11.39 -6.43
CA ILE A 56 -13.09 -11.52 -7.43
C ILE A 56 -12.35 -12.84 -7.21
N HIS A 57 -12.29 -13.69 -8.24
CA HIS A 57 -11.61 -15.00 -8.20
C HIS A 57 -10.19 -14.95 -8.78
N ALA A 58 -9.93 -14.04 -9.71
CA ALA A 58 -8.59 -13.76 -10.21
C ALA A 58 -8.48 -12.36 -10.83
N CYS A 59 -7.28 -11.82 -10.80
CA CYS A 59 -6.93 -10.52 -11.38
C CYS A 59 -5.56 -10.57 -12.05
N PHE A 60 -5.46 -10.25 -13.34
CA PHE A 60 -4.21 -10.14 -14.06
C PHE A 60 -4.01 -8.69 -14.53
N ASN A 61 -2.84 -8.12 -14.21
CA ASN A 61 -2.47 -6.76 -14.60
C ASN A 61 -1.46 -6.84 -15.74
N LEU A 62 -1.83 -6.37 -16.92
CA LEU A 62 -0.99 -6.38 -18.11
C LEU A 62 -0.45 -4.98 -18.36
N ASN A 63 0.87 -4.85 -18.35
CA ASN A 63 1.55 -3.62 -18.75
C ASN A 63 1.81 -3.60 -20.25
N LYS A 64 2.25 -2.45 -20.76
CA LYS A 64 2.56 -2.25 -22.19
C LYS A 64 3.50 -3.31 -22.76
N LEU A 65 4.60 -3.62 -22.07
CA LEU A 65 5.60 -4.61 -22.51
C LEU A 65 5.01 -6.03 -22.62
N VAL A 66 4.19 -6.43 -21.65
CA VAL A 66 3.51 -7.72 -21.69
C VAL A 66 2.52 -7.77 -22.86
N MET A 67 1.75 -6.70 -23.08
CA MET A 67 0.84 -6.62 -24.24
C MET A 67 1.59 -6.71 -25.57
N GLU A 68 2.71 -6.01 -25.72
CA GLU A 68 3.58 -6.07 -26.90
C GLU A 68 4.16 -7.48 -27.08
N THR A 69 4.69 -8.09 -26.02
CA THR A 69 5.21 -9.47 -26.06
C THR A 69 4.14 -10.49 -26.44
N LEU A 70 2.92 -10.33 -25.95
CA LEU A 70 1.78 -11.20 -26.27
C LEU A 70 1.32 -11.02 -27.72
N SER A 71 1.39 -9.79 -28.24
CA SER A 71 1.08 -9.45 -29.63
C SER A 71 2.14 -9.95 -30.62
N GLU A 72 3.43 -9.74 -30.34
CA GLU A 72 4.54 -10.17 -31.20
C GLU A 72 4.63 -11.70 -31.31
N LYS A 73 4.44 -12.43 -30.20
CA LYS A 73 4.37 -13.90 -30.21
C LYS A 73 3.18 -14.44 -30.99
N SER A 74 2.12 -13.64 -31.18
CA SER A 74 0.98 -14.00 -32.03
C SER A 74 1.27 -13.86 -33.52
N LYS A 75 2.25 -13.03 -33.92
CA LYS A 75 2.59 -12.78 -35.34
C LYS A 75 3.57 -13.80 -35.90
N ASN A 76 4.45 -14.36 -35.06
CA ASN A 76 5.57 -15.22 -35.50
C ASN A 76 5.27 -16.73 -35.49
N THR A 77 4.07 -17.17 -35.10
CA THR A 77 3.69 -18.58 -35.16
C THR A 77 2.19 -18.70 -35.32
N ALA A 78 1.71 -19.45 -36.31
CA ALA A 78 0.29 -19.81 -36.49
C ALA A 78 -0.27 -20.71 -35.36
N ARG A 79 0.30 -20.67 -34.15
CA ARG A 79 -0.12 -21.47 -32.99
C ARG A 79 -0.25 -20.63 -31.73
N LYS A 80 -1.52 -20.54 -31.31
CA LYS A 80 -2.06 -20.23 -29.98
C LYS A 80 -1.89 -18.77 -29.52
N LEU A 81 -2.95 -18.00 -29.77
CA LEU A 81 -3.29 -16.81 -29.00
C LEU A 81 -3.14 -17.08 -27.48
N PRO A 82 -2.67 -16.10 -26.69
CA PRO A 82 -2.67 -16.23 -25.25
C PRO A 82 -4.11 -16.43 -24.77
N PHE A 83 -4.41 -17.63 -24.27
CA PHE A 83 -5.73 -17.97 -23.78
C PHE A 83 -5.69 -18.02 -22.26
N LEU A 84 -6.68 -17.39 -21.64
CA LEU A 84 -6.98 -17.59 -20.24
C LEU A 84 -7.51 -19.02 -20.06
N LYS A 85 -6.92 -19.79 -19.14
CA LYS A 85 -7.35 -21.15 -18.82
C LYS A 85 -7.93 -21.19 -17.41
N ILE A 86 -9.19 -21.59 -17.29
CA ILE A 86 -9.86 -21.83 -16.00
C ILE A 86 -10.10 -23.33 -15.89
N GLU A 87 -9.47 -23.97 -14.90
CA GLU A 87 -9.62 -25.39 -14.60
C GLU A 87 -10.38 -25.53 -13.27
N ILE A 88 -11.40 -26.37 -13.22
CA ILE A 88 -12.25 -26.56 -12.02
C ILE A 88 -11.98 -27.94 -11.44
N TYR A 89 -11.87 -28.01 -10.12
CA TYR A 89 -11.54 -29.21 -9.37
C TYR A 89 -12.57 -29.42 -8.27
N ARG A 90 -12.94 -30.68 -8.04
CA ARG A 90 -13.95 -31.09 -7.04
C ARG A 90 -13.29 -32.00 -6.02
N GLY A 91 -13.38 -31.68 -4.73
CA GLY A 91 -12.90 -32.53 -3.64
C GLY A 91 -11.37 -32.61 -3.44
N ARG A 92 -10.96 -33.48 -2.52
CA ARG A 92 -9.55 -33.70 -2.12
C ARG A 92 -8.86 -34.55 -3.21
N ARG A 93 -8.22 -33.86 -4.17
CA ARG A 93 -7.31 -34.42 -5.19
C ARG A 93 -7.91 -35.29 -6.32
N GLU A 94 -9.07 -35.00 -6.92
CA GLU A 94 -9.39 -35.57 -8.25
C GLU A 94 -10.01 -34.56 -9.22
N HIS A 95 -9.65 -34.69 -10.51
CA HIS A 95 -9.95 -33.75 -11.60
C HIS A 95 -11.43 -33.81 -11.97
N CYS A 96 -12.10 -32.66 -12.08
CA CYS A 96 -13.48 -32.59 -12.53
C CYS A 96 -13.62 -31.68 -13.76
N GLY A 97 -13.42 -32.25 -14.95
CA GLY A 97 -13.98 -31.79 -16.23
C GLY A 97 -13.51 -30.45 -16.81
N PHE A 98 -13.02 -30.49 -18.06
CA PHE A 98 -12.84 -29.30 -18.89
C PHE A 98 -14.20 -28.78 -19.37
N MET A 99 -14.67 -27.64 -18.83
CA MET A 99 -15.81 -26.91 -19.37
C MET A 99 -15.31 -25.83 -20.34
N LYS A 100 -15.50 -26.03 -21.65
CA LYS A 100 -15.47 -24.94 -22.63
C LYS A 100 -16.85 -24.27 -22.63
N ARG A 101 -16.97 -23.13 -21.94
CA ARG A 101 -18.09 -22.21 -22.09
C ARG A 101 -17.53 -20.80 -22.17
N ASP A 102 -17.94 -20.05 -23.18
CA ASP A 102 -17.52 -18.67 -23.39
C ASP A 102 -18.28 -17.79 -22.38
N LYS A 103 -17.59 -17.37 -21.32
CA LYS A 103 -18.11 -16.42 -20.34
C LYS A 103 -17.44 -15.07 -20.59
N LEU A 104 -18.22 -13.99 -20.54
CA LEU A 104 -17.73 -12.62 -20.67
C LEU A 104 -16.60 -12.37 -19.65
N LEU A 105 -15.38 -12.19 -20.16
CA LEU A 105 -14.23 -11.72 -19.40
C LEU A 105 -14.25 -10.19 -19.42
N GLY A 106 -14.28 -9.57 -18.25
CA GLY A 106 -14.08 -8.13 -18.15
C GLY A 106 -12.62 -7.81 -18.41
N ALA A 107 -12.34 -7.14 -19.51
CA ALA A 107 -11.07 -6.48 -19.76
C ALA A 107 -11.34 -4.97 -19.69
N GLU A 108 -10.75 -4.31 -18.70
CA GLU A 108 -10.95 -2.88 -18.48
C GLU A 108 -9.62 -2.16 -18.74
N PRO A 109 -9.62 -1.07 -19.55
CA PRO A 109 -8.49 -0.16 -19.60
C PRO A 109 -8.26 0.41 -18.20
N ASP A 110 -7.04 0.27 -17.69
CA ASP A 110 -6.66 0.72 -16.35
C ASP A 110 -5.46 1.64 -16.48
N PRO A 111 -5.59 2.84 -17.07
CA PRO A 111 -4.45 3.70 -17.37
C PRO A 111 -3.73 4.12 -16.08
N ARG A 112 -2.40 4.05 -16.07
CA ARG A 112 -1.58 4.33 -14.87
C ARG A 112 -0.47 5.32 -15.17
N PHE A 113 -0.17 6.19 -14.23
CA PHE A 113 1.07 6.97 -14.23
C PHE A 113 2.19 6.13 -13.63
N VAL A 114 3.35 6.13 -14.28
CA VAL A 114 4.54 5.43 -13.79
C VAL A 114 5.62 6.48 -13.50
N PHE A 115 6.09 6.52 -12.27
CA PHE A 115 7.17 7.39 -11.81
C PHE A 115 8.37 6.55 -11.39
N LYS A 116 9.56 6.98 -11.77
CA LYS A 116 10.80 6.29 -11.45
C LYS A 116 11.80 7.23 -10.82
N PHE A 117 12.31 6.82 -9.67
CA PHE A 117 13.38 7.52 -8.99
C PHE A 117 14.71 7.24 -9.71
N ASP A 118 15.50 8.28 -9.94
CA ASP A 118 16.83 8.16 -10.56
C ASP A 118 17.95 7.86 -9.54
N GLY A 119 17.58 7.73 -8.26
CA GLY A 119 18.48 7.42 -7.16
C GLY A 119 17.73 7.04 -5.89
N GLU A 120 18.47 6.85 -4.82
CA GLU A 120 17.92 6.52 -3.50
C GLU A 120 17.22 7.75 -2.91
N PRO A 121 16.05 7.62 -2.25
CA PRO A 121 15.33 8.75 -1.66
C PRO A 121 16.17 9.64 -0.73
N GLU A 122 17.11 9.06 0.02
CA GLU A 122 18.05 9.75 0.92
C GLU A 122 19.06 10.65 0.20
N CYS A 123 19.33 10.41 -1.09
CA CYS A 123 20.24 11.20 -1.91
C CYS A 123 19.58 12.37 -2.63
N SER A 124 18.31 12.66 -2.32
CA SER A 124 17.53 13.74 -2.96
C SER A 124 17.45 13.63 -4.51
N PRO A 125 16.88 12.53 -5.05
CA PRO A 125 16.92 12.23 -6.48
C PRO A 125 15.87 13.00 -7.29
N GLN A 126 16.08 13.06 -8.61
CA GLN A 126 15.04 13.43 -9.56
C GLN A 126 14.10 12.25 -9.83
N ILE A 127 12.86 12.59 -10.16
CA ILE A 127 11.79 11.64 -10.40
C ILE A 127 11.24 11.86 -11.80
N PHE A 128 11.28 10.80 -12.59
CA PHE A 128 10.87 10.81 -13.99
C PHE A 128 9.51 10.15 -14.13
N GLN A 129 8.58 10.80 -14.81
CA GLN A 129 7.43 10.11 -15.39
C GLN A 129 7.90 9.29 -16.59
N VAL A 130 7.57 8.01 -16.59
CA VAL A 130 7.92 7.05 -17.63
C VAL A 130 6.67 6.72 -18.43
N ASN A 131 6.74 6.89 -19.75
CA ASN A 131 5.72 6.40 -20.69
C ASN A 131 6.38 5.64 -21.85
N GLY A 132 6.41 4.30 -21.73
CA GLY A 132 7.17 3.45 -22.64
C GLY A 132 8.67 3.79 -22.60
N ASN A 133 9.21 4.27 -23.72
CA ASN A 133 10.62 4.64 -23.84
C ASN A 133 10.89 6.12 -23.48
N VAL A 134 9.85 6.92 -23.28
CA VAL A 134 9.98 8.34 -22.96
C VAL A 134 10.09 8.51 -21.45
N LYS A 135 11.09 9.26 -20.99
CA LYS A 135 11.27 9.66 -19.60
C LYS A 135 11.27 11.18 -19.51
N GLN A 136 10.38 11.75 -18.71
CA GLN A 136 10.29 13.19 -18.49
C GLN A 136 10.47 13.50 -17.00
N PRO A 137 11.36 14.42 -16.61
CA PRO A 137 11.45 14.82 -15.21
C PRO A 137 10.15 15.53 -14.80
N VAL A 138 9.61 15.20 -13.63
CA VAL A 138 8.37 15.81 -13.12
C VAL A 138 8.53 16.32 -11.69
N PHE A 139 9.30 15.62 -10.86
CA PHE A 139 9.52 16.02 -9.47
C PHE A 139 10.99 15.93 -9.07
N THR A 140 11.32 16.66 -8.00
CA THR A 140 12.58 16.52 -7.27
C THR A 140 12.30 16.14 -5.83
N CYS A 141 12.90 15.07 -5.36
CA CYS A 141 12.84 14.64 -3.96
C CYS A 141 13.97 15.30 -3.17
N LYS A 142 13.68 15.83 -1.99
CA LYS A 142 14.67 16.38 -1.07
C LYS A 142 14.56 15.70 0.29
N PHE A 143 15.61 15.02 0.69
CA PHE A 143 15.74 14.46 2.03
C PHE A 143 16.31 15.49 3.01
N SER A 144 15.81 15.51 4.23
CA SER A 144 16.21 16.46 5.26
C SER A 144 15.98 15.90 6.66
N PHE A 145 16.73 16.43 7.63
CA PHE A 145 16.46 16.24 9.05
C PHE A 145 15.66 17.43 9.57
N ARG A 146 14.52 17.19 10.20
CA ARG A 146 13.83 18.23 10.98
C ARG A 146 14.73 18.63 12.13
N ASN A 147 15.17 19.88 12.09
CA ASN A 147 15.91 20.47 13.18
C ASN A 147 14.96 20.61 14.38
N SER A 148 15.31 20.04 15.52
CA SER A 148 14.49 20.10 16.75
C SER A 148 14.27 21.54 17.26
N GLY A 149 14.98 22.53 16.72
CA GLY A 149 14.95 23.93 17.15
C GLY A 149 13.90 24.84 16.50
N GLU A 150 13.22 24.42 15.42
CA GLU A 150 12.36 25.32 14.65
C GLU A 150 10.96 25.54 15.25
N ARG A 151 10.61 24.77 16.30
CA ARG A 151 9.39 25.01 17.09
C ARG A 151 9.47 26.26 17.99
N ILE A 152 10.63 26.91 18.09
CA ILE A 152 10.85 28.05 19.01
C ILE A 152 10.69 29.43 18.32
N LEU A 153 10.69 29.52 16.98
CA LEU A 153 10.72 30.82 16.29
C LEU A 153 9.40 31.27 15.63
N ARG A 154 8.29 30.54 15.79
CA ARG A 154 6.96 30.97 15.29
C ARG A 154 5.90 31.24 16.36
N SER A 155 6.29 31.28 17.64
CA SER A 155 5.35 31.52 18.76
C SER A 155 5.83 32.58 19.76
N ARG A 156 6.38 33.70 19.28
CA ARG A 156 6.58 34.91 20.11
C ARG A 156 6.16 36.16 19.37
N SER A 157 4.85 36.38 19.31
CA SER A 157 4.28 37.70 19.09
C SER A 157 2.87 37.77 19.69
N SER A 158 2.80 37.87 21.03
CA SER A 158 1.81 38.70 21.76
C SER A 158 1.90 38.47 23.26
N LEU A 159 2.41 39.49 23.97
CA LEU A 159 1.96 40.01 25.28
C LEU A 159 2.09 39.12 26.54
N SER A 160 2.95 39.61 27.45
CA SER A 160 2.92 39.59 28.95
C SER A 160 1.67 38.97 29.60
N GLU A 161 1.69 38.11 30.64
CA GLU A 161 2.48 38.05 31.88
C GLU A 161 2.14 36.71 32.66
N PRO A 162 2.46 36.50 33.95
CA PRO A 162 3.58 35.72 34.50
C PRO A 162 3.30 34.27 34.96
N SER A 163 4.37 33.47 34.99
CA SER A 163 4.68 32.34 35.89
C SER A 163 3.58 31.31 36.27
N THR A 164 3.73 30.08 35.76
CA THR A 164 3.74 28.90 36.64
C THR A 164 4.71 27.86 36.08
N SER A 165 5.75 27.60 36.86
CA SER A 165 6.76 26.58 36.68
C SER A 165 6.17 25.18 36.61
N ASN A 166 6.68 24.33 35.71
CA ASN A 166 6.93 22.91 35.95
C ASN A 166 8.10 22.46 35.06
N SER A 167 9.29 23.02 35.35
CA SER A 167 10.57 22.38 35.06
C SER A 167 10.74 21.29 36.11
N CYS A 168 10.56 20.03 35.74
CA CYS A 168 10.66 18.91 36.66
C CYS A 168 11.49 17.78 36.02
N LEU A 169 12.76 17.75 36.45
CA LEU A 169 13.68 16.60 36.58
C LEU A 169 14.56 16.21 35.38
N SER A 170 15.78 16.77 35.38
CA SER A 170 16.99 16.08 34.92
C SER A 170 18.02 16.08 36.04
N LEU A 171 17.83 15.22 37.05
CA LEU A 171 18.86 14.96 38.05
C LEU A 171 18.66 13.55 38.61
N VAL A 172 19.19 12.57 37.87
CA VAL A 172 19.45 11.22 38.38
C VAL A 172 20.79 10.76 37.79
N THR A 173 21.75 10.61 38.69
CA THR A 173 23.02 9.84 38.65
C THR A 173 23.61 9.44 37.30
N ALA A 174 24.86 9.85 37.10
CA ALA A 174 25.79 9.30 36.12
C ALA A 174 26.02 7.80 36.37
N ASP A 175 25.13 6.97 35.82
CA ASP A 175 25.43 5.59 35.50
C ASP A 175 25.37 5.45 33.98
N LYS A 176 26.13 4.52 33.41
CA LYS A 176 26.43 4.42 31.97
C LYS A 176 25.20 4.08 31.10
N GLU A 177 24.22 4.98 30.99
CA GLU A 177 23.14 4.87 30.01
C GLU A 177 23.70 5.15 28.62
N GLN A 178 23.77 4.09 27.81
CA GLN A 178 24.01 4.22 26.38
C GLN A 178 22.95 5.17 25.80
N PRO A 179 23.32 6.15 24.94
CA PRO A 179 22.34 7.04 24.34
C PRO A 179 21.25 6.20 23.67
N ILE A 180 19.99 6.46 24.01
CA ILE A 180 18.84 5.78 23.41
C ILE A 180 18.99 5.91 21.90
N LYS A 181 19.26 4.78 21.23
CA LYS A 181 19.41 4.75 19.78
C LYS A 181 18.02 4.93 19.17
N GLU A 182 17.62 6.17 18.96
CA GLU A 182 16.38 6.53 18.26
C GLU A 182 16.69 7.00 16.83
N ARG A 183 15.81 6.69 15.89
CA ARG A 183 15.84 7.24 14.53
C ARG A 183 14.66 8.20 14.40
N LYS A 184 14.97 9.50 14.33
CA LYS A 184 13.97 10.57 14.33
C LYS A 184 14.31 11.66 13.32
N GLY A 185 13.30 12.46 13.00
CA GLY A 185 13.46 13.70 12.28
C GLY A 185 13.60 13.57 10.77
N TRP A 186 13.55 12.37 10.18
CA TRP A 186 13.61 12.26 8.72
C TRP A 186 12.38 12.89 8.07
N SER A 187 12.62 13.68 7.04
CA SER A 187 11.58 14.32 6.24
C SER A 187 11.99 14.36 4.78
N ILE A 188 11.10 13.90 3.92
CA ILE A 188 11.20 14.01 2.47
C ILE A 188 10.22 15.09 2.01
N THR A 189 10.68 16.01 1.17
CA THR A 189 9.82 16.96 0.48
C THR A 189 9.94 16.77 -1.02
N VAL A 190 8.79 16.61 -1.68
CA VAL A 190 8.67 16.47 -3.14
C VAL A 190 8.36 17.86 -3.69
N HIS A 191 9.19 18.31 -4.61
CA HIS A 191 9.04 19.59 -5.30
C HIS A 191 8.65 19.35 -6.76
N ASP A 192 7.89 20.26 -7.32
CA ASP A 192 7.66 20.33 -8.77
C ASP A 192 8.92 20.81 -9.51
N LEU A 193 8.83 20.96 -10.83
CA LEU A 193 9.93 21.49 -11.66
C LEU A 193 10.23 22.97 -11.40
N SER A 194 9.31 23.71 -10.77
CA SER A 194 9.54 25.10 -10.36
C SER A 194 10.32 25.20 -9.04
N GLY A 195 10.49 24.08 -8.33
CA GLY A 195 11.08 24.03 -7.00
C GLY A 195 10.08 24.32 -5.87
N SER A 196 8.78 24.36 -6.18
CA SER A 196 7.71 24.55 -5.20
C SER A 196 7.37 23.22 -4.52
N PRO A 197 7.25 23.16 -3.18
CA PRO A 197 6.95 21.92 -2.48
C PRO A 197 5.47 21.54 -2.65
N VAL A 198 5.22 20.36 -3.22
CA VAL A 198 3.86 19.88 -3.57
C VAL A 198 3.37 18.74 -2.65
N ALA A 199 4.30 17.96 -2.10
CA ALA A 199 4.01 16.91 -1.12
C ALA A 199 5.18 16.73 -0.16
N ALA A 200 4.92 16.14 1.01
CA ALA A 200 5.96 15.82 1.97
C ALA A 200 5.63 14.54 2.72
N ALA A 201 6.65 13.80 3.14
CA ALA A 201 6.53 12.70 4.08
C ALA A 201 7.48 12.95 5.24
N SER A 202 6.96 12.91 6.46
CA SER A 202 7.75 13.23 7.65
C SER A 202 7.52 12.22 8.74
N MET A 203 8.58 11.80 9.42
CA MET A 203 8.43 11.00 10.65
C MET A 203 7.58 11.77 11.66
N ALA A 204 6.45 11.16 12.04
CA ALA A 204 5.56 11.62 13.08
C ALA A 204 5.86 10.91 14.40
N THR A 205 6.11 9.60 14.33
CA THR A 205 6.56 8.79 15.46
C THR A 205 7.99 8.29 15.17
N PRO A 206 8.96 8.53 16.07
CA PRO A 206 10.32 8.05 15.88
C PRO A 206 10.37 6.52 15.89
N PHE A 207 11.35 5.96 15.20
CA PHE A 207 11.61 4.53 15.19
C PHE A 207 12.54 4.22 16.38
N VAL A 208 12.05 3.40 17.31
CA VAL A 208 12.73 3.09 18.58
C VAL A 208 12.71 1.57 18.80
N PRO A 209 13.81 0.96 19.26
CA PRO A 209 13.82 -0.47 19.57
C PRO A 209 12.90 -0.78 20.76
N SER A 210 12.22 -1.92 20.73
CA SER A 210 11.42 -2.37 21.87
C SER A 210 12.31 -2.87 23.01
N PRO A 211 11.92 -2.70 24.29
CA PRO A 211 12.76 -3.08 25.43
C PRO A 211 13.25 -4.53 25.32
N GLY A 212 14.56 -4.73 25.50
CA GLY A 212 15.19 -6.06 25.39
C GLY A 212 15.38 -6.58 23.95
N THR A 213 15.02 -5.80 22.93
CA THR A 213 15.24 -6.13 21.52
C THR A 213 15.99 -5.00 20.81
N ASP A 214 16.51 -5.31 19.63
CA ASP A 214 17.20 -4.36 18.77
C ASP A 214 16.32 -3.95 17.56
N MET A 215 15.00 -4.12 17.69
CA MET A 215 14.03 -4.03 16.60
C MET A 215 12.85 -3.15 16.96
N VAL A 216 12.31 -2.44 15.97
CA VAL A 216 11.01 -1.77 16.07
C VAL A 216 9.92 -2.84 16.00
N SER A 217 9.12 -3.01 17.05
CA SER A 217 8.09 -4.04 17.08
C SER A 217 6.71 -3.48 16.71
N ARG A 218 5.76 -4.38 16.47
CA ARG A 218 4.36 -4.02 16.16
C ARG A 218 3.67 -3.25 17.29
N SER A 219 4.10 -3.40 18.56
CA SER A 219 3.49 -2.69 19.69
C SER A 219 3.93 -1.22 19.77
N ASN A 220 5.05 -0.86 19.15
CA ASN A 220 5.52 0.51 19.05
C ASN A 220 6.06 0.78 17.63
N PRO A 221 5.16 0.87 16.62
CA PRO A 221 5.58 1.08 15.24
C PRO A 221 6.08 2.50 15.03
N GLY A 222 7.08 2.66 14.17
CA GLY A 222 7.45 3.97 13.66
C GLY A 222 6.41 4.45 12.65
N ALA A 223 6.19 5.76 12.56
CA ALA A 223 5.14 6.30 11.72
C ALA A 223 5.59 7.53 10.92
N TRP A 224 5.16 7.58 9.67
CA TRP A 224 5.27 8.71 8.76
C TRP A 224 3.91 9.35 8.57
N LEU A 225 3.88 10.68 8.60
CA LEU A 225 2.75 11.48 8.17
C LEU A 225 3.02 11.97 6.75
N ILE A 226 2.14 11.62 5.83
CA ILE A 226 2.15 12.12 4.46
C ILE A 226 1.29 13.38 4.42
N LEU A 227 1.89 14.46 3.92
CA LEU A 227 1.29 15.77 3.81
C LEU A 227 1.15 16.12 2.33
N ARG A 228 -0.02 16.66 1.98
CA ARG A 228 -0.30 17.19 0.65
C ARG A 228 -0.41 18.71 0.74
N HIS A 229 0.13 19.40 -0.25
CA HIS A 229 -0.06 20.84 -0.37
C HIS A 229 -1.47 21.14 -0.91
N GLY A 230 -2.29 21.87 -0.17
CA GLY A 230 -3.67 22.21 -0.57
C GLY A 230 -4.02 23.64 -0.20
N HIS A 231 -4.45 24.44 -1.18
CA HIS A 231 -4.88 25.84 -1.01
C HIS A 231 -4.01 26.64 -0.02
N SER A 232 -2.69 26.70 -0.27
CA SER A 232 -1.67 27.41 0.54
C SER A 232 -1.34 26.84 1.93
N THR A 233 -1.92 25.69 2.31
CA THR A 233 -1.65 25.03 3.61
C THR A 233 -1.26 23.57 3.42
N TRP A 234 -0.48 23.04 4.35
CA TRP A 234 -0.18 21.61 4.39
C TRP A 234 -1.31 20.86 5.07
N LYS A 235 -1.93 19.92 4.36
CA LYS A 235 -2.98 19.06 4.91
C LYS A 235 -2.46 17.64 5.11
N PRO A 236 -2.77 16.99 6.24
CA PRO A 236 -2.49 15.57 6.40
C PRO A 236 -3.30 14.76 5.40
N TRP A 237 -2.64 13.86 4.68
CA TRP A 237 -3.24 13.03 3.64
C TRP A 237 -3.31 11.56 4.06
N GLY A 238 -2.27 11.06 4.71
CA GLY A 238 -2.26 9.69 5.20
C GLY A 238 -1.17 9.42 6.21
N ARG A 239 -1.29 8.30 6.91
CA ARG A 239 -0.34 7.82 7.91
C ARG A 239 0.17 6.45 7.51
N LEU A 240 1.50 6.34 7.37
CA LEU A 240 2.18 5.07 7.12
C LEU A 240 2.89 4.63 8.39
N GLU A 241 2.53 3.48 8.92
CA GLU A 241 3.22 2.84 10.02
C GLU A 241 4.06 1.67 9.53
N ALA A 242 5.22 1.48 10.14
CA ALA A 242 6.15 0.42 9.80
C ALA A 242 6.80 -0.16 11.06
N TRP A 243 6.95 -1.49 11.06
CA TRP A 243 7.59 -2.25 12.14
C TRP A 243 8.23 -3.51 11.57
N ARG A 244 9.16 -4.11 12.32
CA ARG A 244 9.70 -5.43 11.99
C ARG A 244 8.85 -6.49 12.67
N GLU A 245 8.45 -7.52 11.93
CA GLU A 245 7.69 -8.63 12.49
C GLU A 245 8.53 -9.42 13.50
N GLY A 246 7.86 -9.91 14.55
CA GLY A 246 8.51 -10.67 15.61
C GLY A 246 9.01 -12.05 15.14
N ASN A 247 9.72 -12.76 16.02
CA ASN A 247 10.11 -14.18 15.88
C ASN A 247 11.24 -14.48 14.87
N GLY A 248 12.17 -13.55 14.66
CA GLY A 248 13.30 -13.78 13.73
C GLY A 248 12.88 -13.81 12.25
N SER A 249 11.67 -13.32 11.97
CA SER A 249 11.18 -13.17 10.61
C SER A 249 11.82 -11.92 9.97
N ASP A 250 12.43 -12.10 8.80
CA ASP A 250 13.04 -11.01 8.01
C ASP A 250 11.97 -10.30 7.18
N HIS A 251 10.95 -9.81 7.87
CA HIS A 251 9.78 -9.16 7.27
C HIS A 251 9.51 -7.80 7.93
N LEU A 252 9.31 -6.79 7.09
CA LEU A 252 8.82 -5.47 7.45
C LEU A 252 7.30 -5.48 7.33
N GLY A 253 6.60 -5.35 8.46
CA GLY A 253 5.18 -5.08 8.48
C GLY A 253 4.90 -3.59 8.27
N TYR A 254 3.85 -3.29 7.51
CA TYR A 254 3.41 -1.93 7.28
C TYR A 254 1.89 -1.81 7.33
N ARG A 255 1.42 -0.63 7.72
CA ARG A 255 0.00 -0.25 7.67
C ARG A 255 -0.13 1.17 7.13
N PHE A 256 -0.95 1.36 6.11
CA PHE A 256 -1.26 2.68 5.58
C PHE A 256 -2.73 3.01 5.78
N GLU A 257 -2.98 4.18 6.36
CA GLU A 257 -4.29 4.73 6.66
C GLU A 257 -4.44 6.07 5.94
N LEU A 258 -5.53 6.23 5.18
CA LEU A 258 -5.88 7.49 4.56
C LEU A 258 -6.66 8.34 5.57
N ILE A 259 -6.32 9.63 5.66
CA ILE A 259 -7.01 10.58 6.53
C ILE A 259 -8.10 11.26 5.69
N SER A 260 -9.36 11.11 6.08
CA SER A 260 -10.46 11.78 5.39
C SER A 260 -10.36 13.30 5.55
N GLU A 261 -10.85 14.05 4.56
CA GLU A 261 -10.75 15.52 4.54
C GLU A 261 -11.47 16.19 5.73
N GLY A 262 -12.39 15.46 6.40
CA GLY A 262 -13.06 15.88 7.64
C GLY A 262 -12.28 15.58 8.93
N GLY A 263 -11.08 14.99 8.87
CA GLY A 263 -10.13 14.86 9.99
C GLY A 263 -10.48 13.88 11.12
N ILE A 264 -11.68 13.29 11.13
CA ILE A 264 -12.16 12.45 12.24
C ILE A 264 -12.01 10.95 11.94
N ASP A 265 -12.17 10.55 10.66
CA ASP A 265 -12.13 9.15 10.24
C ASP A 265 -10.85 8.81 9.47
N THR A 266 -10.20 7.71 9.86
CA THR A 266 -9.09 7.08 9.15
C THR A 266 -9.54 5.81 8.47
N ILE A 267 -9.08 5.58 7.24
CA ILE A 267 -9.49 4.42 6.43
C ILE A 267 -8.24 3.57 6.18
N PRO A 268 -8.18 2.33 6.72
CA PRO A 268 -7.05 1.44 6.45
C PRO A 268 -7.10 1.00 4.98
N LEU A 269 -6.09 1.38 4.20
CA LEU A 269 -6.00 1.07 2.78
C LEU A 269 -5.03 -0.08 2.48
N ALA A 270 -4.01 -0.25 3.31
CA ALA A 270 -3.09 -1.37 3.16
C ALA A 270 -2.55 -1.85 4.50
N ASN A 271 -2.45 -3.16 4.66
CA ASN A 271 -1.81 -3.81 5.79
C ASN A 271 -1.19 -5.12 5.30
N SER A 272 0.13 -5.19 5.25
CA SER A 272 0.84 -6.37 4.76
C SER A 272 2.28 -6.41 5.27
N THR A 273 3.04 -7.38 4.77
CA THR A 273 4.45 -7.56 5.10
C THR A 273 5.30 -7.70 3.83
N ILE A 274 6.51 -7.14 3.84
CA ILE A 274 7.50 -7.23 2.76
C ILE A 274 8.77 -7.87 3.30
N SER A 275 9.49 -8.66 2.50
CA SER A 275 10.75 -9.25 2.94
C SER A 275 11.84 -8.18 3.06
N THR A 276 12.52 -8.10 4.20
CA THR A 276 13.61 -7.15 4.41
C THR A 276 14.85 -7.49 3.56
N LYS A 277 15.08 -8.77 3.25
CA LYS A 277 16.24 -9.21 2.44
C LYS A 277 16.04 -9.01 0.94
N ASN A 278 14.86 -9.41 0.47
CA ASN A 278 14.58 -9.46 -0.97
C ASN A 278 13.88 -8.20 -1.46
N GLY A 279 13.32 -7.38 -0.56
CA GLY A 279 12.39 -6.32 -0.93
C GLY A 279 11.06 -6.91 -1.38
N GLY A 280 10.31 -6.13 -2.15
CA GLY A 280 9.04 -6.54 -2.70
C GLY A 280 8.29 -5.40 -3.36
N LYS A 281 6.97 -5.55 -3.46
CA LYS A 281 6.09 -4.53 -4.00
C LYS A 281 5.07 -4.12 -2.94
N PHE A 282 5.14 -2.86 -2.52
CA PHE A 282 4.07 -2.22 -1.77
C PHE A 282 2.91 -1.96 -2.72
N SER A 283 1.70 -2.42 -2.40
CA SER A 283 0.53 -2.18 -3.25
C SER A 283 -0.69 -1.82 -2.43
N ILE A 284 -1.46 -0.86 -2.93
CA ILE A 284 -2.76 -0.47 -2.41
C ILE A 284 -3.80 -0.81 -3.47
N GLU A 285 -4.69 -1.73 -3.13
CA GLU A 285 -5.80 -2.13 -3.97
C GLU A 285 -7.06 -2.15 -3.12
N ILE A 286 -8.09 -1.43 -3.56
CA ILE A 286 -9.35 -1.34 -2.82
C ILE A 286 -10.35 -2.24 -3.53
N THR A 287 -10.39 -3.51 -3.09
CA THR A 287 -11.45 -4.44 -3.44
C THR A 287 -12.60 -4.25 -2.47
N THR A 288 -13.80 -3.98 -2.98
CA THR A 288 -15.03 -4.01 -2.19
C THR A 288 -15.09 -5.29 -1.36
N GLY A 289 -15.03 -5.18 -0.04
CA GLY A 289 -15.13 -6.30 0.89
C GLY A 289 -13.80 -6.66 1.57
N SER A 290 -13.70 -6.32 2.84
CA SER A 290 -12.76 -6.90 3.78
C SER A 290 -12.80 -8.43 3.70
N THR A 291 -11.76 -9.04 3.14
CA THR A 291 -11.44 -10.44 3.43
C THR A 291 -10.08 -10.46 4.15
N PRO A 292 -10.03 -10.68 5.47
CA PRO A 292 -8.79 -11.08 6.09
C PRO A 292 -8.46 -12.48 5.56
N MET A 293 -7.37 -12.58 4.80
CA MET A 293 -6.81 -13.87 4.45
C MET A 293 -6.01 -14.43 5.63
N THR A 294 -6.25 -15.73 5.87
CA THR A 294 -5.43 -16.71 6.59
C THR A 294 -5.37 -16.66 8.13
N SER A 295 -6.28 -17.42 8.76
CA SER A 295 -6.01 -18.29 9.92
C SER A 295 -6.85 -19.57 9.78
N PRO A 296 -6.30 -20.79 9.82
CA PRO A 296 -7.10 -22.00 9.94
C PRO A 296 -7.49 -22.17 11.43
N ASN A 297 -8.75 -22.51 11.66
CA ASN A 297 -9.38 -22.80 12.97
C ASN A 297 -9.86 -21.60 13.79
N SER A 298 -11.12 -21.21 13.58
CA SER A 298 -12.07 -20.94 14.67
C SER A 298 -13.50 -21.05 14.14
N SER A 299 -14.28 -21.93 14.74
CA SER A 299 -15.72 -22.08 14.52
C SER A 299 -16.45 -20.83 15.00
N PHE A 300 -17.33 -20.28 14.16
CA PHE A 300 -18.32 -19.31 14.60
C PHE A 300 -19.70 -19.93 14.36
N ASP A 301 -20.28 -20.47 15.42
CA ASP A 301 -21.69 -20.83 15.47
C ASP A 301 -22.52 -19.55 15.49
N LEU A 302 -23.46 -19.43 14.56
CA LEU A 302 -24.44 -18.34 14.56
C LEU A 302 -25.84 -18.96 14.67
N SER A 303 -26.22 -19.20 15.92
CA SER A 303 -27.58 -19.57 16.31
C SER A 303 -28.41 -18.32 16.58
N SER A 304 -29.64 -18.34 16.07
CA SER A 304 -30.80 -17.47 16.34
C SER A 304 -30.82 -16.05 15.75
N LEU A 305 -31.96 -15.46 15.38
CA LEU A 305 -33.28 -15.88 14.85
C LEU A 305 -34.02 -14.54 14.56
N SER A 306 -35.01 -14.61 13.67
CA SER A 306 -36.23 -13.78 13.60
C SER A 306 -36.23 -12.41 12.91
N SER A 307 -37.12 -12.40 11.92
CA SER A 307 -37.67 -11.35 11.07
C SER A 307 -38.43 -10.25 11.79
N SER A 308 -38.61 -9.12 11.10
CA SER A 308 -39.90 -8.46 10.79
C SER A 308 -39.83 -6.93 10.91
N GLY A 309 -40.55 -6.24 10.01
CA GLY A 309 -41.07 -4.89 10.27
C GLY A 309 -40.28 -3.75 9.65
N SER A 310 -40.85 -3.16 8.61
CA SER A 310 -40.56 -1.83 8.09
C SER A 310 -40.56 -0.76 9.18
N ASP A 311 -39.63 0.21 9.11
CA ASP A 311 -39.92 1.62 9.39
C ASP A 311 -38.83 2.51 8.77
N PHE A 312 -39.28 3.50 7.99
CA PHE A 312 -38.48 4.65 7.58
C PHE A 312 -38.13 5.46 8.83
N GLY A 313 -36.93 5.24 9.37
CA GLY A 313 -36.41 5.96 10.53
C GLY A 313 -34.92 6.22 10.36
N SER A 314 -34.57 7.47 10.11
CA SER A 314 -33.21 7.98 10.02
C SER A 314 -32.36 7.51 11.22
N THR A 315 -31.43 6.59 10.97
CA THR A 315 -30.26 6.38 11.82
C THR A 315 -29.02 6.49 10.96
N THR A 316 -28.21 7.48 11.31
CA THR A 316 -26.93 7.85 10.75
C THR A 316 -25.92 6.72 10.94
N GLY A 317 -25.95 5.72 10.05
CA GLY A 317 -24.96 4.66 9.95
C GLY A 317 -23.83 5.09 9.02
N SER A 318 -22.72 5.54 9.61
CA SER A 318 -21.45 5.83 8.94
C SER A 318 -20.91 4.58 8.24
N GLY A 319 -21.37 4.33 7.01
CA GLY A 319 -20.97 3.23 6.14
C GLY A 319 -20.25 3.73 4.90
N SER A 320 -19.09 4.37 5.10
CA SER A 320 -17.96 4.54 4.18
C SER A 320 -18.29 4.71 2.67
N TRP A 321 -18.63 5.95 2.28
CA TRP A 321 -18.66 6.41 0.89
C TRP A 321 -17.32 6.21 0.15
N ALA A 322 -16.21 6.05 0.88
CA ALA A 322 -14.89 5.80 0.31
C ALA A 322 -14.78 4.45 -0.41
N HIS A 323 -15.53 3.42 0.00
CA HIS A 323 -15.57 2.14 -0.72
C HIS A 323 -16.31 2.25 -2.07
N MET A 324 -17.14 3.28 -2.26
CA MET A 324 -17.79 3.56 -3.55
C MET A 324 -16.92 4.40 -4.49
N LEU A 325 -16.09 5.31 -3.96
CA LEU A 325 -15.25 6.20 -4.77
C LEU A 325 -13.90 5.58 -5.17
N TYR A 326 -13.35 4.69 -4.34
CA TYR A 326 -12.07 4.05 -4.60
C TYR A 326 -12.28 2.57 -4.91
N ARG A 327 -12.49 2.25 -6.19
CA ARG A 327 -12.61 0.86 -6.65
C ARG A 327 -11.42 0.51 -7.52
N GLY A 328 -10.68 -0.55 -7.15
CA GLY A 328 -9.62 -1.09 -7.98
C GLY A 328 -8.20 -0.69 -7.56
N PHE A 329 -7.30 -0.59 -8.55
CA PHE A 329 -5.88 -0.35 -8.34
C PHE A 329 -5.62 1.12 -7.98
N VAL A 330 -5.00 1.36 -6.82
CA VAL A 330 -4.67 2.73 -6.38
C VAL A 330 -3.22 3.06 -6.70
N MET A 331 -2.31 2.30 -6.11
CA MET A 331 -0.87 2.47 -6.34
C MET A 331 -0.12 1.16 -6.14
N SER A 332 1.08 1.08 -6.70
CA SER A 332 2.10 0.17 -6.22
C SER A 332 3.49 0.77 -6.35
N ALA A 333 4.35 0.52 -5.37
CA ALA A 333 5.74 0.94 -5.38
C ALA A 333 6.68 -0.26 -5.19
N THR A 334 7.75 -0.33 -5.97
CA THR A 334 8.84 -1.27 -5.70
C THR A 334 9.66 -0.80 -4.50
N VAL A 335 10.05 -1.74 -3.66
CA VAL A 335 10.87 -1.50 -2.48
C VAL A 335 12.01 -2.50 -2.50
N GLU A 336 13.25 -2.01 -2.48
CA GLU A 336 14.43 -2.88 -2.46
C GLU A 336 14.75 -3.35 -1.04
N GLY A 337 15.49 -4.46 -0.94
CA GLY A 337 15.89 -5.00 0.36
C GLY A 337 16.87 -4.10 1.13
N GLU A 338 16.94 -4.30 2.45
CA GLU A 338 17.82 -3.57 3.37
C GLU A 338 19.26 -3.52 2.84
N GLY A 339 19.85 -2.31 2.81
CA GLY A 339 21.25 -2.08 2.44
C GLY A 339 21.57 -2.17 0.94
N LYS A 340 20.56 -2.33 0.07
CA LYS A 340 20.73 -2.18 -1.38
C LYS A 340 20.49 -0.72 -1.81
N CYS A 341 20.94 -0.40 -3.02
CA CYS A 341 20.59 0.87 -3.65
C CYS A 341 19.19 0.82 -4.22
N SER A 342 18.25 1.46 -3.54
CA SER A 342 16.86 1.52 -3.95
C SER A 342 16.67 2.53 -5.08
N ARG A 343 15.85 2.13 -6.05
CA ARG A 343 15.30 3.02 -7.09
C ARG A 343 13.81 2.73 -7.21
N PRO A 344 12.98 3.29 -6.30
CA PRO A 344 11.56 3.01 -6.29
C PRO A 344 10.91 3.33 -7.64
N GLU A 345 10.07 2.42 -8.09
CA GLU A 345 9.21 2.59 -9.26
C GLU A 345 7.76 2.59 -8.77
N VAL A 346 7.06 3.70 -9.00
CA VAL A 346 5.74 3.99 -8.47
C VAL A 346 4.73 4.00 -9.61
N GLU A 347 3.81 3.05 -9.58
CA GLU A 347 2.64 3.01 -10.45
C GLU A 347 1.45 3.59 -9.68
N VAL A 348 0.68 4.49 -10.31
CA VAL A 348 -0.53 5.10 -9.72
C VAL A 348 -1.66 5.04 -10.73
N GLY A 349 -2.84 4.55 -10.32
CA GLY A 349 -4.03 4.53 -11.18
C GLY A 349 -4.48 5.95 -11.52
N MET A 350 -4.73 6.25 -12.80
CA MET A 350 -5.11 7.59 -13.26
C MET A 350 -6.35 8.11 -12.52
N GLN A 351 -7.32 7.24 -12.26
CA GLN A 351 -8.58 7.57 -11.59
C GLN A 351 -8.40 8.16 -10.17
N HIS A 352 -7.22 8.00 -9.56
CA HIS A 352 -6.89 8.51 -8.24
C HIS A 352 -5.99 9.76 -8.27
N VAL A 353 -5.68 10.28 -9.47
CA VAL A 353 -4.81 11.45 -9.64
C VAL A 353 -5.58 12.51 -10.41
N THR A 354 -6.04 13.54 -9.69
CA THR A 354 -6.74 14.69 -10.30
C THR A 354 -5.79 15.84 -10.61
N CYS A 355 -4.70 15.97 -9.85
CA CYS A 355 -3.69 16.99 -10.03
C CYS A 355 -2.26 16.48 -9.76
N THR A 356 -1.27 17.34 -10.01
CA THR A 356 0.16 17.04 -9.77
C THR A 356 0.45 16.73 -8.30
N GLU A 357 -0.24 17.40 -7.38
CA GLU A 357 -0.06 17.25 -5.94
C GLU A 357 -0.54 15.87 -5.46
N ASP A 358 -1.59 15.30 -6.10
CA ASP A 358 -2.04 13.93 -5.82
C ASP A 358 -0.93 12.92 -6.15
N ALA A 359 -0.37 13.01 -7.36
CA ALA A 359 0.72 12.14 -7.78
C ALA A 359 1.94 12.30 -6.86
N ALA A 360 2.27 13.53 -6.47
CA ALA A 360 3.35 13.81 -5.55
C ALA A 360 3.14 13.19 -4.16
N ALA A 361 1.90 13.10 -3.67
CA ALA A 361 1.59 12.46 -2.40
C ALA A 361 1.86 10.94 -2.43
N PHE A 362 1.48 10.26 -3.53
CA PHE A 362 1.82 8.86 -3.75
C PHE A 362 3.33 8.62 -3.87
N VAL A 363 4.05 9.53 -4.54
CA VAL A 363 5.51 9.51 -4.65
C VAL A 363 6.17 9.68 -3.29
N ALA A 364 5.69 10.62 -2.46
CA ALA A 364 6.19 10.83 -1.10
C ALA A 364 5.94 9.60 -0.20
N LEU A 365 4.78 8.96 -0.34
CA LEU A 365 4.45 7.72 0.36
C LEU A 365 5.38 6.56 -0.05
N ALA A 366 5.68 6.42 -1.34
CA ALA A 366 6.62 5.40 -1.81
C ALA A 366 8.03 5.61 -1.24
N ALA A 367 8.51 6.86 -1.22
CA ALA A 367 9.79 7.20 -0.63
C ALA A 367 9.83 6.97 0.89
N ALA A 368 8.74 7.25 1.60
CA ALA A 368 8.62 6.95 3.03
C ALA A 368 8.65 5.44 3.31
N MET A 369 8.01 4.64 2.45
CA MET A 369 8.01 3.18 2.57
C MET A 369 9.40 2.59 2.31
N ASP A 370 10.12 3.12 1.32
CA ASP A 370 11.50 2.73 1.01
C ASP A 370 12.43 3.05 2.19
N LEU A 371 12.39 4.28 2.71
CA LEU A 371 13.14 4.66 3.91
C LEU A 371 12.77 3.87 5.17
N SER A 372 11.56 3.32 5.23
CA SER A 372 11.13 2.48 6.35
C SER A 372 11.87 1.14 6.40
N MET A 373 12.41 0.66 5.28
CA MET A 373 13.30 -0.51 5.25
C MET A 373 14.58 -0.24 6.04
N ASP A 374 15.18 0.94 5.87
CA ASP A 374 16.34 1.35 6.66
C ASP A 374 15.96 1.78 8.09
N ALA A 375 14.80 2.42 8.28
CA ALA A 375 14.34 2.88 9.59
C ALA A 375 14.00 1.73 10.56
N CYS A 376 13.56 0.57 10.05
CA CYS A 376 13.28 -0.65 10.84
C CYS A 376 14.44 -1.64 10.92
N ARG A 377 15.61 -1.30 10.35
CA ARG A 377 16.83 -2.10 10.44
C ARG A 377 17.28 -2.26 11.90
N LEU A 378 17.98 -3.34 12.23
CA LEU A 378 18.54 -3.57 13.57
C LEU A 378 19.34 -2.34 14.07
N PHE A 379 19.15 -1.87 15.31
CA PHE A 379 19.86 -0.71 15.86
C PHE A 379 21.33 -1.01 16.24
N SER A 380 21.72 -2.29 16.26
CA SER A 380 23.10 -2.77 16.27
C SER A 380 23.80 -2.51 14.94
N GLN A 381 23.05 -2.47 13.83
CA GLN A 381 23.59 -2.20 12.52
C GLN A 381 23.71 -0.71 12.26
N LYS A 382 24.81 -0.32 11.62
CA LYS A 382 25.07 1.06 11.22
C LYS A 382 24.26 1.41 9.97
N LEU A 383 23.52 2.52 10.01
CA LEU A 383 22.82 3.08 8.84
C LEU A 383 23.79 3.62 7.79
N LYS A 384 23.32 3.87 6.56
CA LYS A 384 24.08 4.60 5.53
C LYS A 384 24.47 6.00 6.02
N LYS A 385 25.49 6.63 5.43
CA LYS A 385 26.04 7.91 5.93
C LYS A 385 25.02 9.04 5.79
N GLU A 386 24.24 8.99 4.71
CA GLU A 386 23.22 9.92 4.27
C GLU A 386 22.04 9.99 5.26
N LEU A 387 21.76 8.87 5.94
CA LEU A 387 20.68 8.72 6.92
C LEU A 387 21.11 9.03 8.36
N ARG A 388 22.40 9.28 8.59
CA ARG A 388 22.91 9.65 9.91
C ARG A 388 22.86 11.16 10.06
N GLN A 389 22.33 11.61 11.19
CA GLN A 389 22.47 13.01 11.58
C GLN A 389 23.95 13.26 11.85
N PHE A 390 24.58 14.10 11.02
CA PHE A 390 25.88 14.66 11.37
C PHE A 390 25.60 15.65 12.50
N ASN A 391 25.93 15.26 13.73
CA ASN A 391 26.24 16.26 14.74
C ASN A 391 27.46 16.99 14.19
N LEU A 392 27.24 18.17 13.59
CA LEU A 392 28.28 19.18 13.49
C LEU A 392 28.60 19.54 14.94
N GLU A 393 29.65 18.93 15.48
CA GLU A 393 30.36 19.45 16.65
C GLU A 393 31.00 20.80 16.32
#